data_AF-A0A940VYH5-F1
#
_entry.id   AF-A0A940VYH5-F1
#
_cell.length_a   1.000
_cell.length_b   1.000
_cell.length_c   1.000
_cell.angle_alpha   90.00
_cell.angle_beta   90.00
_cell.angle_gamma   90.00
#
_symmetry.space_group_name_H-M   'P 1'
#
loop_
_entity.id
_entity.type
_entity.pdbx_description
1 polymer ?
#
loop_
_entity_poly.entity_id
_entity_poly.type
_entity_poly.pdbx_seq_one_letter_code
_entity_poly.pdbx_strand_id
1 'polypeptide(L)'
;MKKWRCKVCGYIHEGETPPDVCPVCGVGPEEFVPYTDEVAPAGAKPKRWKCTVCDYIHEGDEPPDVCPVCGVGREMFVLLEDVIQQLTAASVLNSTEGTARAALDKISYGLYVVSSINKDGKLNGQISNTVFQLTDPPLRIAVCLNKNNLTHEFVSQAGCFTVSLLGQEQFDMVRNFGYRSGRVADKFAEVSYVLGENGCPILCNCMAYLEARVIPDKILDVGTHNLFVADVTAGMVVADRTALTYEYFRENKRKK
;
A
#
# COMPACT_ATOMS: atom_id res chain seq x y z
N MET A 1 -17.96 48.03 15.05
CA MET A 1 -16.78 47.71 15.89
C MET A 1 -15.82 46.90 15.06
N LYS A 2 -14.54 47.26 15.03
CA LYS A 2 -13.51 46.44 14.37
C LYS A 2 -13.24 45.18 15.20
N LYS A 3 -12.85 44.11 14.51
CA LYS A 3 -12.45 42.85 15.12
C LYS A 3 -11.04 42.50 14.65
N TRP A 4 -10.29 41.80 15.49
CA TRP A 4 -8.92 41.38 15.24
C TRP A 4 -8.75 39.91 15.58
N ARG A 5 -8.10 39.13 14.73
CA ARG A 5 -7.83 37.70 14.95
C ARG A 5 -6.35 37.46 15.19
N CYS A 6 -6.02 36.75 16.27
CA CYS A 6 -4.66 36.27 16.52
C CYS A 6 -4.28 35.21 15.47
N LYS A 7 -3.18 35.41 14.74
CA LYS A 7 -2.65 34.46 13.73
C LYS A 7 -2.19 33.13 14.33
N VAL A 8 -1.84 33.11 15.63
CA VAL A 8 -1.25 31.94 16.29
C VAL A 8 -2.32 31.00 16.86
N CYS A 9 -3.32 31.53 17.56
CA CYS A 9 -4.31 30.70 18.27
C CYS A 9 -5.77 30.94 17.84
N GLY A 10 -6.03 31.91 16.96
CA GLY A 10 -7.38 32.21 16.46
C GLY A 10 -8.29 33.03 17.38
N TYR A 11 -7.80 33.51 18.54
CA TYR A 11 -8.58 34.39 19.43
C TYR A 11 -9.07 35.65 18.69
N ILE A 12 -10.34 36.03 18.90
CA ILE A 12 -10.97 37.22 18.33
C ILE A 12 -11.10 38.29 19.41
N HIS A 13 -10.49 39.45 19.15
CA HIS A 13 -10.62 40.65 19.96
C HIS A 13 -11.55 41.65 19.29
N GLU A 14 -12.46 42.25 20.06
CA GLU A 14 -13.33 43.34 19.59
C GLU A 14 -12.81 44.67 20.14
N GLY A 15 -12.39 45.57 19.25
CA GLY A 15 -11.73 46.82 19.62
C GLY A 15 -11.24 47.60 18.41
N GLU A 16 -11.04 48.91 18.55
CA GLU A 16 -10.52 49.75 17.46
C GLU A 16 -9.08 49.38 17.06
N THR A 17 -8.31 48.80 17.98
CA THR A 17 -6.93 48.32 17.81
C THR A 17 -6.79 46.90 18.38
N PRO A 18 -5.79 46.12 17.94
CA PRO A 18 -5.50 44.81 18.55
C PRO A 18 -4.99 44.98 20.00
N PRO A 19 -5.10 43.94 20.84
CA PRO A 19 -4.63 43.99 22.22
C PRO A 19 -3.10 43.90 22.30
N ASP A 20 -2.49 44.53 23.32
CA ASP A 20 -1.03 44.50 23.54
C ASP A 20 -0.47 43.09 23.80
N VAL A 21 -1.30 42.19 24.33
CA VAL A 21 -0.96 40.79 24.54
C VAL A 21 -2.20 39.93 24.27
N CYS A 22 -2.02 38.85 23.51
CA CYS A 22 -3.07 37.86 23.31
C CYS A 22 -3.38 37.14 24.64
N PRO A 23 -4.63 37.18 25.14
CA PRO A 23 -4.97 36.58 26.44
C PRO A 23 -4.93 35.04 26.44
N VAL A 24 -4.83 34.42 25.26
CA VAL A 24 -4.82 32.96 25.10
C VAL A 24 -3.40 32.40 24.94
N CYS A 25 -2.54 33.05 24.14
CA CYS A 25 -1.21 32.52 23.80
C CYS A 25 -0.04 33.47 24.11
N GLY A 26 -0.30 34.69 24.59
CA GLY A 26 0.74 35.59 25.07
C GLY A 26 1.55 36.35 24.01
N VAL A 27 1.23 36.22 22.72
CA VAL A 27 1.89 36.97 21.63
C VAL A 27 1.49 38.44 21.59
N GLY A 28 2.35 39.30 21.06
CA GLY A 28 2.12 40.74 20.95
C GLY A 28 1.13 41.14 19.84
N PRO A 29 0.82 42.45 19.72
CA PRO A 29 -0.17 42.98 18.78
C PRO A 29 0.21 42.77 17.31
N GLU A 30 1.50 42.60 16.99
CA GLU A 30 2.01 42.28 15.65
C GLU A 30 1.50 40.94 15.10
N GLU A 31 1.00 40.07 15.98
CA GLU A 31 0.42 38.78 15.62
C GLU A 31 -1.10 38.83 15.39
N PHE A 32 -1.71 40.01 15.40
CA PHE A 32 -3.13 40.20 15.10
C PHE A 32 -3.37 40.76 13.69
N VAL A 33 -4.41 40.25 13.02
CA VAL A 33 -4.87 40.75 11.72
C VAL A 33 -6.34 41.19 11.79
N PRO A 34 -6.78 42.18 11.00
CA PRO A 34 -8.18 42.56 10.91
C PRO A 34 -9.06 41.35 10.58
N TYR A 35 -10.14 41.17 11.34
CA TYR A 35 -11.09 40.09 11.17
C TYR A 35 -12.33 40.59 10.41
N THR A 36 -12.57 40.00 9.25
CA THR A 36 -13.79 40.15 8.46
C THR A 36 -14.63 38.88 8.59
N ASP A 37 -15.95 39.00 8.61
CA ASP A 37 -16.87 37.85 8.63
C ASP A 37 -16.80 36.99 7.35
N GLU A 38 -16.06 37.47 6.34
CA GLU A 38 -15.62 36.67 5.21
C GLU A 38 -14.40 35.83 5.61
N VAL A 39 -14.61 34.53 5.70
CA VAL A 39 -13.60 33.51 6.00
C VAL A 39 -12.56 33.47 4.88
N ALA A 40 -11.54 34.33 4.96
CA ALA A 40 -10.28 34.07 4.28
C ALA A 40 -9.53 32.99 5.07
N PRO A 41 -9.31 31.79 4.51
CA PRO A 41 -8.64 30.73 5.23
C PRO A 41 -7.21 31.17 5.57
N ALA A 42 -6.87 31.05 6.85
CA ALA A 42 -5.52 31.23 7.35
C ALA A 42 -4.55 30.32 6.57
N GLY A 43 -3.34 30.83 6.30
CA GLY A 43 -2.31 30.25 5.43
C GLY A 43 -2.40 28.75 5.26
N ALA A 44 -2.89 28.32 4.10
CA ALA A 44 -2.99 26.91 3.75
C ALA A 44 -1.58 26.29 3.83
N LYS A 45 -1.41 25.25 4.62
CA LYS A 45 -0.22 24.40 4.52
C LYS A 45 -0.11 23.95 3.05
N PRO A 46 1.11 23.93 2.47
CA PRO A 46 1.27 23.50 1.09
C PRO A 46 0.68 22.10 0.93
N LYS A 47 -0.08 21.89 -0.14
CA LYS A 47 -0.63 20.58 -0.47
C LYS A 47 0.51 19.56 -0.52
N ARG A 48 0.26 18.37 0.00
CA ARG A 48 1.24 17.28 0.04
C ARG A 48 0.79 16.20 -0.92
N TRP A 49 1.64 15.78 -1.84
CA TRP A 49 1.32 14.76 -2.83
C TRP A 49 2.20 13.54 -2.58
N LYS A 50 1.60 12.37 -2.39
CA LYS A 50 2.34 11.11 -2.22
C LYS A 50 2.37 10.33 -3.52
N CYS A 51 3.56 9.97 -3.98
CA CYS A 51 3.74 8.98 -5.03
C CYS A 51 3.27 7.61 -4.52
N THR A 52 2.30 7.02 -5.20
CA THR A 52 1.69 5.71 -4.86
C THR A 52 2.63 4.52 -5.09
N VAL A 53 3.74 4.72 -5.80
CA VAL A 53 4.71 3.66 -6.12
C VAL A 53 5.86 3.60 -5.11
N CYS A 54 6.46 4.75 -4.77
CA CYS A 54 7.65 4.79 -3.92
C CYS A 54 7.47 5.50 -2.57
N ASP A 55 6.29 6.05 -2.31
CA ASP A 55 5.96 6.85 -1.11
C ASP A 55 6.75 8.15 -0.98
N TYR A 56 7.31 8.67 -2.07
CA TYR A 56 7.86 10.04 -2.10
C TYR A 56 6.75 11.05 -1.82
N ILE A 57 7.01 12.03 -0.96
CA ILE A 57 6.08 13.12 -0.66
C ILE A 57 6.63 14.40 -1.27
N HIS A 58 5.83 15.02 -2.14
CA HIS A 58 6.07 16.34 -2.70
C HIS A 58 5.22 17.37 -1.95
N GLU A 59 5.78 18.54 -1.65
CA GLU A 59 5.03 19.67 -1.10
C GLU A 59 4.94 20.75 -2.17
N GLY A 60 3.72 21.13 -2.55
CA GLY A 60 3.46 22.06 -3.65
C GLY A 60 2.00 22.03 -4.07
N ASP A 61 1.54 23.06 -4.77
CA ASP A 61 0.14 23.17 -5.18
C ASP A 61 -0.29 22.08 -6.16
N GLU A 62 0.65 21.52 -6.92
CA GLU A 62 0.48 20.43 -7.88
C GLU A 62 1.53 19.33 -7.67
N PRO A 63 1.27 18.07 -8.07
CA PRO A 63 2.28 17.02 -8.08
C PRO A 63 3.30 17.28 -9.20
N PRO A 64 4.54 16.78 -9.08
CA PRO A 64 5.52 16.89 -10.15
C PRO A 64 5.10 16.03 -11.35
N ASP A 65 5.48 16.45 -12.56
CA ASP A 65 5.21 15.70 -13.80
C ASP A 65 5.81 14.29 -13.79
N VAL A 66 6.95 14.13 -13.12
CA VAL A 66 7.66 12.87 -12.92
C VAL A 66 8.13 12.75 -11.47
N CYS A 67 7.96 11.57 -10.87
CA CYS A 67 8.44 11.29 -9.53
C CYS A 67 9.98 11.28 -9.48
N PRO A 68 10.61 12.12 -8.63
CA PRO A 68 12.08 12.22 -8.57
C PRO A 68 12.76 10.98 -7.98
N VAL A 69 11.98 10.05 -7.38
CA VAL A 69 12.51 8.84 -6.75
C VAL A 69 12.37 7.61 -7.63
N CYS A 70 11.27 7.45 -8.38
CA CYS A 70 11.01 6.23 -9.14
C CYS A 70 10.62 6.45 -10.61
N GLY A 71 10.54 7.69 -11.08
CA GLY A 71 10.34 8.00 -12.51
C GLY A 71 8.92 7.81 -13.05
N VAL A 72 7.93 7.49 -12.22
CA VAL A 72 6.52 7.40 -12.64
C VAL A 72 5.91 8.78 -12.88
N GLY A 73 4.89 8.88 -13.74
CA GLY A 73 4.26 10.14 -14.09
C GLY A 73 3.35 10.71 -13.00
N ARG A 74 2.89 11.96 -13.20
CA ARG A 74 2.00 12.69 -12.26
C ARG A 74 0.72 11.95 -11.90
N GLU A 75 0.21 11.09 -12.78
CA GLU A 75 -0.96 10.24 -12.55
C GLU A 75 -0.79 9.26 -11.38
N MET A 76 0.46 9.01 -10.97
CA MET A 76 0.78 8.14 -9.85
C MET A 76 0.92 8.89 -8.51
N PHE A 77 0.58 10.19 -8.47
CA PHE A 77 0.54 10.97 -7.23
C PHE A 77 -0.89 11.14 -6.71
N VAL A 78 -1.06 10.96 -5.41
CA VAL A 78 -2.31 11.24 -4.69
C VAL A 78 -2.12 12.40 -3.74
N LEU A 79 -3.09 13.32 -3.71
CA LEU A 79 -3.12 14.37 -2.71
C LEU A 79 -3.32 13.73 -1.32
N LEU A 80 -2.37 13.96 -0.43
CA LEU A 80 -2.52 13.72 1.00
C LEU A 80 -3.39 14.84 1.54
N GLU A 81 -4.70 14.69 1.37
CA GLU A 81 -5.64 15.50 2.14
C GLU A 81 -5.49 15.13 3.63
N ASP A 82 -5.62 16.14 4.49
CA ASP A 82 -5.58 15.95 5.93
C ASP A 82 -6.58 14.84 6.32
N VAL A 83 -6.13 13.88 7.14
CA VAL A 83 -7.02 12.87 7.72
C VAL A 83 -8.16 13.62 8.39
N ILE A 84 -9.37 13.50 7.85
CA ILE A 84 -10.53 14.14 8.46
C ILE A 84 -10.70 13.53 9.86
N GLN A 85 -10.66 14.39 10.89
CA GLN A 85 -10.83 13.92 12.28
C GLN A 85 -12.24 13.37 12.52
N GLN A 86 -13.22 13.81 11.72
CA GLN A 86 -14.59 13.35 11.76
C GLN A 86 -15.17 13.23 10.35
N LEU A 87 -15.86 12.13 10.09
CA LEU A 87 -16.60 11.89 8.85
C LEU A 87 -17.93 12.66 8.89
N THR A 88 -18.17 13.50 7.89
CA THR A 88 -19.40 14.31 7.75
C THR A 88 -20.09 14.03 6.43
N ALA A 89 -21.37 14.36 6.30
CA ALA A 89 -22.09 14.27 5.03
C ALA A 89 -21.40 15.10 3.92
N ALA A 90 -20.91 16.29 4.27
CA ALA A 90 -20.17 17.15 3.35
C ALA A 90 -18.86 16.48 2.87
N SER A 91 -18.07 15.88 3.77
CA SER A 91 -16.82 15.20 3.37
C SER A 91 -17.06 13.98 2.49
N VAL A 92 -18.17 13.27 2.68
CA VAL A 92 -18.54 12.14 1.80
C VAL A 92 -18.91 12.63 0.40
N LEU A 93 -19.73 13.68 0.31
CA LEU A 93 -20.12 14.29 -0.96
C LEU A 93 -18.95 14.92 -1.71
N ASN A 94 -17.91 15.36 -0.98
CA ASN A 94 -16.70 15.94 -1.55
C ASN A 94 -15.59 14.91 -1.81
N SER A 95 -15.87 13.60 -1.73
CA SER A 95 -14.88 12.58 -2.04
C SER A 95 -14.43 12.63 -3.51
N THR A 96 -13.18 12.27 -3.76
CA THR A 96 -12.55 12.29 -5.09
C THR A 96 -11.84 10.97 -5.35
N GLU A 97 -11.40 10.73 -6.57
CA GLU A 97 -10.55 9.57 -6.88
C GLU A 97 -9.25 9.58 -6.04
N GLY A 98 -8.69 10.77 -5.79
CA GLY A 98 -7.49 10.93 -4.95
C GLY A 98 -7.73 10.46 -3.52
N THR A 99 -8.83 10.88 -2.89
CA THR A 99 -9.17 10.45 -1.52
C THR A 99 -9.54 8.97 -1.46
N ALA A 100 -10.22 8.45 -2.48
CA ALA A 100 -10.49 7.01 -2.58
C ALA A 100 -9.20 6.19 -2.70
N ARG A 101 -8.23 6.63 -3.51
CA ARG A 101 -6.91 5.97 -3.62
C ARG A 101 -6.14 6.00 -2.30
N ALA A 102 -6.18 7.12 -1.58
CA ALA A 102 -5.58 7.21 -0.25
C ALA A 102 -6.29 6.28 0.77
N ALA A 103 -7.61 6.07 0.65
CA ALA A 103 -8.34 5.13 1.49
C ALA A 103 -7.94 3.66 1.21
N LEU A 104 -7.62 3.30 -0.03
CA LEU A 104 -7.14 1.95 -0.37
C LEU A 104 -5.83 1.59 0.37
N ASP A 105 -4.97 2.57 0.67
CA ASP A 105 -3.75 2.35 1.46
C ASP A 105 -4.03 1.89 2.91
N LYS A 106 -5.27 2.04 3.40
CA LYS A 106 -5.69 1.61 4.74
C LYS A 106 -6.17 0.15 4.78
N ILE A 107 -6.26 -0.53 3.65
CA ILE A 107 -6.54 -1.97 3.62
C ILE A 107 -5.29 -2.72 4.08
N SER A 108 -5.46 -3.59 5.07
CA SER A 108 -4.38 -4.39 5.63
C SER A 108 -4.09 -5.61 4.77
N TYR A 109 -2.80 -5.90 4.60
CA TYR A 109 -2.33 -7.08 3.88
C TYR A 109 -1.10 -7.67 4.57
N GLY A 110 -0.95 -8.99 4.49
CA GLY A 110 0.34 -9.65 4.66
C GLY A 110 1.21 -9.49 3.40
N LEU A 111 2.43 -10.03 3.47
CA LEU A 111 3.31 -10.19 2.32
C LEU A 111 3.67 -11.66 2.12
N TYR A 112 3.53 -12.10 0.88
CA TYR A 112 3.61 -13.49 0.51
C TYR A 112 4.48 -13.66 -0.73
N VAL A 113 5.20 -14.78 -0.82
CA VAL A 113 5.77 -15.22 -2.10
C VAL A 113 4.80 -16.20 -2.73
N VAL A 114 4.25 -15.83 -3.88
CA VAL A 114 3.44 -16.72 -4.72
C VAL A 114 4.34 -17.30 -5.79
N SER A 115 4.41 -18.63 -5.87
CA SER A 115 5.31 -19.33 -6.79
C SER A 115 4.59 -20.37 -7.62
N SER A 116 5.12 -20.62 -8.81
CA SER A 116 4.62 -21.63 -9.73
C SER A 116 5.76 -22.17 -10.60
N ILE A 117 5.43 -23.13 -11.45
CA ILE A 117 6.35 -23.84 -12.33
C ILE A 117 5.78 -23.83 -13.76
N ASN A 118 6.63 -23.74 -14.78
CA ASN A 118 6.18 -23.88 -16.16
C ASN A 118 6.27 -25.34 -16.64
N LYS A 119 5.84 -25.60 -17.88
CA LYS A 119 5.86 -26.95 -18.48
C LYS A 119 7.26 -27.53 -18.66
N ASP A 120 8.30 -26.71 -18.70
CA ASP A 120 9.71 -27.11 -18.85
C ASP A 120 10.41 -27.33 -17.50
N GLY A 121 9.67 -27.21 -16.38
CA GLY A 121 10.24 -27.33 -15.04
C GLY A 121 10.91 -26.06 -14.50
N LYS A 122 10.85 -24.94 -15.23
CA LYS A 122 11.38 -23.66 -14.76
C LYS A 122 10.51 -23.12 -13.64
N LEU A 123 11.16 -22.78 -12.52
CA LEU A 123 10.54 -22.22 -11.33
C LEU A 123 10.48 -20.69 -11.41
N ASN A 124 9.40 -20.09 -10.90
CA ASN A 124 9.35 -18.65 -10.72
C ASN A 124 8.39 -18.24 -9.58
N GLY A 125 8.66 -17.10 -8.97
CA GLY A 125 7.84 -16.53 -7.91
C GLY A 125 7.78 -15.01 -7.96
N GLN A 126 6.78 -14.45 -7.31
CA GLN A 126 6.67 -13.01 -7.08
C GLN A 126 6.22 -12.71 -5.66
N ILE A 127 6.49 -11.49 -5.21
CA ILE A 127 5.77 -10.95 -4.06
C ILE A 127 4.33 -10.65 -4.46
N SER A 128 3.40 -11.04 -3.60
CA SER A 128 2.01 -10.60 -3.62
C SER A 128 1.60 -10.23 -2.21
N ASN A 129 0.90 -9.11 -2.07
CA ASN A 129 0.16 -8.76 -0.85
C ASN A 129 -1.30 -9.23 -0.94
N THR A 130 -1.84 -9.36 -2.15
CA THR A 130 -3.24 -9.74 -2.40
C THR A 130 -3.41 -11.26 -2.40
N VAL A 131 -3.38 -11.82 -1.19
CA VAL A 131 -3.74 -13.21 -0.89
C VAL A 131 -4.69 -13.22 0.30
N PHE A 132 -5.81 -13.92 0.18
CA PHE A 132 -6.81 -14.01 1.26
C PHE A 132 -7.63 -15.30 1.15
N GLN A 133 -8.12 -15.77 2.30
CA GLN A 133 -9.03 -16.91 2.38
C GLN A 133 -10.43 -16.49 1.89
N LEU A 134 -11.09 -17.40 1.17
CA LEU A 134 -12.46 -17.25 0.70
C LEU A 134 -13.44 -18.13 1.48
N THR A 135 -13.09 -19.40 1.69
CA THR A 135 -13.94 -20.40 2.34
C THR A 135 -13.11 -21.33 3.23
N ASP A 136 -13.77 -21.96 4.21
CA ASP A 136 -13.15 -22.89 5.16
C ASP A 136 -13.35 -24.37 4.73
N PRO A 137 -14.58 -24.92 4.68
CA PRO A 137 -14.82 -26.11 3.81
C PRO A 137 -15.67 -25.81 2.57
N PRO A 138 -15.19 -26.10 1.35
CA PRO A 138 -13.79 -26.48 1.03
C PRO A 138 -12.83 -25.32 1.30
N LEU A 139 -11.56 -25.62 1.59
CA LEU A 139 -10.54 -24.61 1.86
C LEU A 139 -10.19 -23.91 0.55
N ARG A 140 -10.51 -22.61 0.44
CA ARG A 140 -10.21 -21.83 -0.76
C ARG A 140 -9.53 -20.53 -0.44
N ILE A 141 -8.62 -20.16 -1.32
CA ILE A 141 -7.93 -18.86 -1.31
C ILE A 141 -8.07 -18.18 -2.66
N ALA A 142 -7.91 -16.85 -2.64
CA ALA A 142 -7.73 -16.07 -3.85
C ALA A 142 -6.32 -15.46 -3.88
N VAL A 143 -5.72 -15.42 -5.06
CA VAL A 143 -4.53 -14.61 -5.35
C VAL A 143 -4.79 -13.69 -6.54
N CYS A 144 -4.45 -12.42 -6.43
CA CYS A 144 -4.61 -11.46 -7.53
C CYS A 144 -3.25 -11.11 -8.12
N LEU A 145 -2.99 -11.49 -9.37
CA LEU A 145 -1.68 -11.37 -10.00
C LEU A 145 -1.75 -10.51 -11.26
N ASN A 146 -0.77 -9.63 -11.43
CA ASN A 146 -0.66 -8.75 -12.60
C ASN A 146 -0.36 -9.58 -13.86
N LYS A 147 -1.08 -9.34 -14.95
CA LYS A 147 -0.94 -10.07 -16.21
C LYS A 147 0.45 -9.97 -16.84
N ASN A 148 1.23 -8.95 -16.49
CA ASN A 148 2.60 -8.76 -16.99
C ASN A 148 3.65 -9.60 -16.23
N ASN A 149 3.30 -10.16 -15.08
CA ASN A 149 4.26 -10.90 -14.24
C ASN A 149 4.46 -12.33 -14.77
N LEU A 150 5.70 -12.80 -14.76
CA LEU A 150 6.01 -14.18 -15.21
C LEU A 150 5.30 -15.23 -14.34
N THR A 151 5.08 -14.93 -13.05
CA THR A 151 4.35 -15.83 -12.15
C THR A 151 2.90 -16.00 -12.60
N HIS A 152 2.25 -14.93 -13.08
CA HIS A 152 0.89 -15.01 -13.63
C HIS A 152 0.84 -15.97 -14.82
N GLU A 153 1.82 -15.87 -15.75
CA GLU A 153 1.90 -16.80 -16.89
C GLU A 153 2.04 -18.25 -16.43
N PHE A 154 2.92 -18.53 -15.45
CA PHE A 154 3.14 -19.88 -14.94
C PHE A 154 1.89 -20.44 -14.26
N VAL A 155 1.23 -19.65 -13.40
CA VAL A 155 -0.03 -20.04 -12.75
C VAL A 155 -1.12 -20.32 -13.78
N SER A 156 -1.23 -19.49 -14.81
CA SER A 156 -2.22 -19.65 -15.88
C SER A 156 -1.98 -20.92 -16.71
N GLN A 157 -0.72 -21.32 -16.89
CA GLN A 157 -0.35 -22.52 -17.66
C GLN A 157 -0.41 -23.81 -16.85
N ALA A 158 0.06 -23.78 -15.60
CA ALA A 158 0.16 -24.95 -14.74
C ALA A 158 -1.14 -25.24 -13.96
N GLY A 159 -1.96 -24.22 -13.71
CA GLY A 159 -3.17 -24.36 -12.90
C GLY A 159 -2.89 -24.66 -11.42
N CYS A 160 -1.67 -24.43 -10.94
CA CYS A 160 -1.28 -24.61 -9.55
C CYS A 160 -0.25 -23.55 -9.12
N PHE A 161 -0.20 -23.32 -7.81
CA PHE A 161 0.79 -22.45 -7.18
C PHE A 161 1.00 -22.82 -5.72
N THR A 162 2.04 -22.24 -5.14
CA THR A 162 2.29 -22.21 -3.70
C THR A 162 2.24 -20.78 -3.18
N VAL A 163 1.86 -20.62 -1.91
CA VAL A 163 1.96 -19.36 -1.18
C VAL A 163 2.87 -19.59 0.02
N SER A 164 3.99 -18.88 0.11
CA SER A 164 4.86 -18.85 1.29
C SER A 164 4.63 -17.56 2.07
N LEU A 165 4.20 -17.68 3.33
CA LEU A 165 3.93 -16.56 4.22
C LEU A 165 5.22 -16.05 4.85
N LEU A 166 5.50 -14.74 4.74
CA LEU A 166 6.76 -14.15 5.20
C LEU A 166 6.68 -13.62 6.63
N GLY A 167 7.78 -13.76 7.38
CA GLY A 167 8.04 -13.12 8.67
C GLY A 167 8.74 -11.77 8.53
N GLN A 168 8.62 -10.92 9.56
CA GLN A 168 9.15 -9.54 9.57
C GLN A 168 10.66 -9.40 9.28
N GLU A 169 11.43 -10.46 9.43
CA GLU A 169 12.85 -10.50 9.13
C GLU A 169 13.16 -10.67 7.63
N GLN A 170 12.19 -11.08 6.81
CA GLN A 170 12.44 -11.59 5.44
C GLN A 170 12.39 -10.50 4.35
N PHE A 171 12.97 -9.33 4.62
CA PHE A 171 13.01 -8.21 3.65
C PHE A 171 13.75 -8.57 2.37
N ASP A 172 14.76 -9.43 2.44
CA ASP A 172 15.53 -9.87 1.28
C ASP A 172 14.69 -10.74 0.33
N MET A 173 13.70 -11.48 0.84
CA MET A 173 12.74 -12.19 -0.02
C MET A 173 11.88 -11.19 -0.80
N VAL A 174 11.49 -10.08 -0.17
CA VAL A 174 10.75 -9.02 -0.86
C VAL A 174 11.60 -8.39 -1.96
N ARG A 175 12.89 -8.15 -1.69
CA ARG A 175 13.85 -7.64 -2.67
C ARG A 175 14.00 -8.59 -3.87
N ASN A 176 14.27 -9.86 -3.59
CA ASN A 176 14.55 -10.87 -4.62
C ASN A 176 13.31 -11.18 -5.48
N PHE A 177 12.15 -11.39 -4.85
CA PHE A 177 10.94 -11.79 -5.56
C PHE A 177 10.10 -10.61 -6.08
N GLY A 178 10.23 -9.41 -5.51
CA GLY A 178 9.42 -8.24 -5.83
C GLY A 178 10.02 -7.25 -6.83
N TYR A 179 11.36 -7.11 -6.90
CA TYR A 179 12.01 -6.06 -7.71
C TYR A 179 12.76 -6.58 -8.94
N ARG A 180 12.74 -7.89 -9.17
CA ARG A 180 13.37 -8.55 -10.32
C ARG A 180 12.33 -9.34 -11.09
N SER A 181 12.47 -9.43 -12.41
CA SER A 181 11.64 -10.30 -13.25
C SER A 181 12.31 -11.68 -13.39
N GLY A 182 11.54 -12.76 -13.26
CA GLY A 182 12.03 -14.13 -13.47
C GLY A 182 12.39 -14.43 -14.94
N ARG A 183 12.10 -13.49 -15.85
CA ARG A 183 12.51 -13.56 -17.25
C ARG A 183 14.01 -13.27 -17.43
N VAL A 184 14.59 -12.49 -16.52
CA VAL A 184 16.00 -12.05 -16.59
C VAL A 184 16.86 -12.61 -15.46
N ALA A 185 16.25 -13.16 -14.42
CA ALA A 185 16.95 -13.70 -13.26
C ALA A 185 16.34 -15.03 -12.82
N ASP A 186 17.18 -15.97 -12.42
CA ASP A 186 16.74 -17.10 -11.61
C ASP A 186 16.60 -16.64 -10.16
N LYS A 187 15.35 -16.55 -9.69
CA LYS A 187 15.03 -16.07 -8.34
C LYS A 187 15.25 -17.15 -7.28
N PHE A 188 15.38 -18.41 -7.66
CA PHE A 188 15.52 -19.53 -6.73
C PHE A 188 16.97 -20.03 -6.60
N ALA A 189 17.88 -19.56 -7.44
CA ALA A 189 19.29 -19.99 -7.43
C ALA A 189 19.99 -19.87 -6.06
N GLU A 190 19.69 -18.83 -5.28
CA GLU A 190 20.30 -18.56 -3.97
C GLU A 190 19.28 -18.62 -2.82
N VAL A 191 18.14 -19.28 -3.04
CA VAL A 191 17.06 -19.38 -2.07
C VAL A 191 16.84 -20.84 -1.71
N SER A 192 16.79 -21.17 -0.42
CA SER A 192 16.45 -22.51 0.02
C SER A 192 14.95 -22.78 -0.16
N TYR A 193 14.62 -23.79 -0.98
CA TYR A 193 13.25 -24.24 -1.21
C TYR A 193 13.15 -25.76 -1.26
N VAL A 194 11.93 -26.26 -1.08
CA VAL A 194 11.53 -27.63 -1.39
C VAL A 194 10.41 -27.60 -2.43
N LEU A 195 10.16 -28.71 -3.12
CA LEU A 195 9.03 -28.82 -4.04
C LEU A 195 7.83 -29.42 -3.32
N GLY A 196 6.66 -28.81 -3.50
CA GLY A 196 5.39 -29.39 -3.08
C GLY A 196 4.96 -30.56 -3.94
N GLU A 197 3.87 -31.23 -3.57
CA GLU A 197 3.27 -32.30 -4.38
C GLU A 197 2.82 -31.77 -5.76
N ASN A 198 2.42 -30.50 -5.82
CA ASN A 198 2.06 -29.84 -7.08
C ASN A 198 3.27 -29.40 -7.93
N GLY A 199 4.50 -29.71 -7.52
CA GLY A 199 5.76 -29.37 -8.20
C GLY A 199 6.19 -27.90 -8.06
N CYS A 200 5.40 -27.05 -7.41
CA CYS A 200 5.75 -25.65 -7.20
C CYS A 200 6.73 -25.51 -6.00
N PRO A 201 7.62 -24.50 -6.02
CA PRO A 201 8.62 -24.34 -4.97
C PRO A 201 8.01 -23.68 -3.72
N ILE A 202 8.41 -24.16 -2.54
CA ILE A 202 8.01 -23.67 -1.22
C ILE A 202 9.27 -23.20 -0.49
N LEU A 203 9.27 -21.98 0.03
CA LEU A 203 10.43 -21.46 0.76
C LEU A 203 10.63 -22.18 2.10
N CYS A 204 11.83 -22.69 2.36
CA CYS A 204 12.11 -23.43 3.59
C CYS A 204 12.00 -22.57 4.86
N ASN A 205 12.32 -21.28 4.75
CA ASN A 205 12.34 -20.35 5.90
C ASN A 205 11.09 -19.47 5.96
N CYS A 206 9.94 -19.91 5.44
CA CYS A 206 8.67 -19.19 5.60
C CYS A 206 8.02 -19.47 6.96
N MET A 207 7.02 -18.68 7.34
CA MET A 207 6.22 -18.93 8.55
C MET A 207 5.23 -20.08 8.36
N ALA A 208 4.64 -20.15 7.18
CA ALA A 208 3.70 -21.17 6.76
C ALA A 208 3.66 -21.24 5.24
N TYR A 209 3.17 -22.34 4.71
CA TYR A 209 2.90 -22.45 3.28
C TYR A 209 1.53 -23.03 2.99
N LEU A 210 1.03 -22.74 1.78
CA LEU A 210 -0.14 -23.36 1.19
C LEU A 210 0.21 -23.85 -0.21
N GLU A 211 -0.21 -25.05 -0.57
CA GLU A 211 -0.30 -25.54 -1.94
C GLU A 211 -1.73 -25.37 -2.43
N ALA A 212 -1.88 -24.89 -3.66
CA ALA A 212 -3.19 -24.57 -4.20
C ALA A 212 -3.32 -25.01 -5.67
N ARG A 213 -4.53 -25.44 -6.03
CA ARG A 213 -4.95 -25.78 -7.39
C ARG A 213 -6.01 -24.80 -7.86
N VAL A 214 -5.72 -24.10 -8.94
CA VAL A 214 -6.64 -23.13 -9.56
C VAL A 214 -7.89 -23.86 -10.05
N ILE A 215 -9.06 -23.29 -9.76
CA ILE A 215 -10.33 -23.75 -10.31
C ILE A 215 -10.49 -23.08 -11.70
N PRO A 216 -10.48 -23.84 -12.81
CA PRO A 216 -10.36 -23.25 -14.16
C PRO A 216 -11.47 -22.26 -14.54
N ASP A 217 -12.70 -22.48 -14.09
CA ASP A 217 -13.86 -21.62 -14.34
C ASP A 217 -14.02 -20.49 -13.30
N LYS A 218 -13.04 -20.32 -12.40
CA LYS A 218 -13.02 -19.29 -11.35
C LYS A 218 -11.77 -18.41 -11.44
N ILE A 219 -11.32 -18.14 -12.66
CA ILE A 219 -10.33 -17.11 -12.95
C ILE A 219 -11.09 -15.86 -13.40
N LEU A 220 -11.02 -14.80 -12.62
CA LEU A 220 -11.73 -13.55 -12.92
C LEU A 220 -10.75 -12.53 -13.50
N ASP A 221 -11.04 -12.06 -14.71
CA ASP A 221 -10.37 -10.91 -15.30
C ASP A 221 -10.87 -9.64 -14.62
N VAL A 222 -9.97 -8.91 -13.96
CA VAL A 222 -10.27 -7.67 -13.24
C VAL A 222 -9.47 -6.49 -13.82
N GLY A 223 -9.21 -6.53 -15.13
CA GLY A 223 -8.50 -5.48 -15.87
C GLY A 223 -7.01 -5.78 -15.99
N THR A 224 -6.17 -5.14 -15.17
CA THR A 224 -4.70 -5.32 -15.23
C THR A 224 -4.23 -6.60 -14.54
N HIS A 225 -5.11 -7.25 -13.76
CA HIS A 225 -4.82 -8.45 -13.00
C HIS A 225 -5.85 -9.54 -13.31
N ASN A 226 -5.48 -10.78 -13.01
CA ASN A 226 -6.45 -11.87 -12.83
C ASN A 226 -6.52 -12.23 -11.35
N LEU A 227 -7.74 -12.42 -10.85
CA LEU A 227 -8.01 -13.04 -9.56
C LEU A 227 -8.18 -14.54 -9.77
N PHE A 228 -7.25 -15.34 -9.26
CA PHE A 228 -7.29 -16.80 -9.31
C PHE A 228 -7.91 -17.31 -8.02
N VAL A 229 -9.05 -18.00 -8.13
CA VAL A 229 -9.62 -18.78 -7.03
C VAL A 229 -9.07 -20.20 -7.09
N ALA A 230 -8.63 -20.72 -5.95
CA ALA A 230 -7.99 -22.03 -5.89
C ALA A 230 -8.42 -22.81 -4.64
N ASP A 231 -8.55 -24.12 -4.79
CA ASP A 231 -8.68 -25.05 -3.66
C ASP A 231 -7.29 -25.25 -3.03
N VAL A 232 -7.21 -25.14 -1.71
CA VAL A 232 -5.99 -25.44 -0.94
C VAL A 232 -5.89 -26.96 -0.79
N THR A 233 -4.80 -27.54 -1.29
CA THR A 233 -4.58 -28.99 -1.30
C THR A 233 -3.67 -29.46 -0.17
N ALA A 234 -2.77 -28.59 0.30
CA ALA A 234 -1.90 -28.86 1.45
C ALA A 234 -1.44 -27.54 2.10
N GLY A 235 -0.97 -27.61 3.34
CA GLY A 235 -0.36 -26.47 4.01
C GLY A 235 0.10 -26.82 5.42
N MET A 236 1.10 -26.09 5.91
CA MET A 236 1.66 -26.30 7.25
C MET A 236 2.21 -25.00 7.83
N VAL A 237 2.12 -24.86 9.16
CA VAL A 237 2.87 -23.85 9.91
C VAL A 237 4.29 -24.36 10.11
N VAL A 238 5.26 -23.59 9.65
CA VAL A 238 6.69 -23.93 9.65
C VAL A 238 7.42 -23.26 10.81
N ALA A 239 7.01 -22.04 11.18
CA ALA A 239 7.60 -21.31 12.30
C ALA A 239 6.61 -20.33 12.94
N ASP A 240 6.69 -20.21 14.27
CA ASP A 240 5.95 -19.19 15.03
C ASP A 240 6.75 -17.89 15.05
N ARG A 241 6.38 -16.95 14.17
CA ARG A 241 7.01 -15.62 14.02
C ARG A 241 5.95 -14.57 13.75
N THR A 242 6.33 -13.30 13.85
CA THR A 242 5.43 -12.21 13.47
C THR A 242 5.38 -12.05 11.96
N ALA A 243 4.17 -12.05 11.39
CA ALA A 243 3.95 -11.87 9.97
C ALA A 243 4.49 -10.52 9.46
N LEU A 244 5.11 -10.55 8.28
CA LEU A 244 5.46 -9.35 7.54
C LEU A 244 4.20 -8.76 6.92
N THR A 245 3.68 -7.68 7.52
CA THR A 245 2.59 -6.93 6.93
C THR A 245 3.10 -5.94 5.89
N TYR A 246 2.24 -5.59 4.93
CA TYR A 246 2.58 -4.60 3.92
C TYR A 246 2.86 -3.21 4.54
N GLU A 247 2.12 -2.85 5.59
CA GLU A 247 2.36 -1.63 6.37
C GLU A 247 3.74 -1.65 7.03
N TYR A 248 4.07 -2.72 7.78
CA TYR A 248 5.38 -2.85 8.43
C TYR A 248 6.52 -2.80 7.41
N PHE A 249 6.36 -3.42 6.24
CA PHE A 249 7.34 -3.33 5.17
C PHE A 249 7.51 -1.89 4.68
N ARG A 250 6.43 -1.16 4.37
CA ARG A 250 6.51 0.23 3.88
C ARG A 250 7.21 1.17 4.86
N GLU A 251 6.97 1.00 6.16
CA GLU A 251 7.57 1.83 7.21
C GLU A 251 9.07 1.57 7.41
N ASN A 252 9.53 0.35 7.08
CA ASN A 252 10.88 -0.10 7.42
C ASN A 252 11.77 -0.39 6.21
N LYS A 253 11.25 -0.38 4.96
CA LYS A 253 12.00 -0.70 3.73
C LYS A 253 13.22 0.18 3.46
N ARG A 254 13.30 1.36 4.09
CA ARG A 254 14.41 2.33 3.97
C ARG A 254 15.43 2.26 5.12
N LYS A 255 15.15 1.52 6.20
CA LYS A 255 15.99 1.46 7.41
C LYS A 255 17.04 0.34 7.38
N LYS A 256 17.08 -0.46 6.32
CA LYS A 256 17.96 -1.63 6.17
C LYS A 256 18.52 -1.70 4.77
#